data_AF-N9GA39-F1
#
_entry.id   AF-N9GA39-F1
#
_cell.length_a   1.000
_cell.length_b   1.000
_cell.length_c   1.000
_cell.angle_alpha   90.00
_cell.angle_beta   90.00
_cell.angle_gamma   90.00
#
_symmetry.space_group_name_H-M   'P 1'
#
loop_
_entity.id
_entity.type
_entity.pdbx_description
1 polymer ?
#
loop_
_entity_poly.entity_id
_entity_poly.type
_entity_poly.pdbx_seq_one_letter_code
_entity_poly.pdbx_strand_id
1 'polypeptide(L)'
;MNYSSIINHLTDRGYQVSATEFCLFPALSVECSVAGYDITLIHLKDEELTALPSFFLKSPDKYGRIAHTLANKNLNVASICVNVPDSVSINFEVPERAFEESLKRHISLLERCLSDSKWNKEELLREFLAGWNHIQDQKYEDFLCLSDKGEFELLNILPPKKGVKYGLNACHFGIPQEFKQKPQFSVINDHINNRGKPKGIGCIVPLEKLVPVMCAELAGDFHLGDSRQLTDKSLLPFDLVS
;
A
#
# COMPACT_ATOMS: atom_id res chain seq x y z
N MET A 1 -29.71 -4.46 -9.25
CA MET A 1 -29.11 -5.61 -9.97
C MET A 1 -29.66 -6.94 -9.44
N ASN A 2 -29.84 -7.96 -10.29
CA ASN A 2 -30.38 -9.27 -9.87
C ASN A 2 -29.27 -10.25 -9.43
N TYR A 3 -28.91 -10.23 -8.15
CA TYR A 3 -27.87 -11.12 -7.61
C TYR A 3 -28.23 -12.60 -7.62
N SER A 4 -29.52 -12.96 -7.62
CA SER A 4 -29.92 -14.37 -7.71
C SER A 4 -29.55 -14.96 -9.07
N SER A 5 -29.72 -14.17 -10.15
CA SER A 5 -29.28 -14.56 -11.50
C SER A 5 -27.76 -14.75 -11.57
N ILE A 6 -27.00 -13.81 -10.98
CA ILE A 6 -25.53 -13.86 -10.92
C ILE A 6 -25.05 -15.10 -10.16
N ILE A 7 -25.63 -15.38 -8.98
CA ILE A 7 -25.27 -16.56 -8.17
C ILE A 7 -25.54 -17.86 -8.94
N ASN A 8 -26.71 -17.97 -9.59
CA ASN A 8 -27.05 -19.15 -10.38
C ASN A 8 -26.07 -19.33 -11.54
N HIS A 9 -25.80 -18.27 -12.30
CA HIS A 9 -24.84 -18.31 -13.42
C HIS A 9 -23.45 -18.73 -12.97
N LEU A 10 -22.93 -18.17 -11.88
CA LEU A 10 -21.61 -18.55 -11.36
C LEU A 10 -21.59 -19.99 -10.84
N THR A 11 -22.65 -20.44 -10.18
CA THR A 11 -22.79 -21.83 -9.72
C THR A 11 -22.79 -22.80 -10.89
N ASP A 12 -23.53 -22.48 -11.96
CA ASP A 12 -23.58 -23.28 -13.20
C ASP A 12 -22.22 -23.36 -13.90
N ARG A 13 -21.34 -22.37 -13.68
CA ARG A 13 -19.95 -22.35 -14.14
C ARG A 13 -18.96 -23.06 -13.20
N GLY A 14 -19.45 -23.62 -12.09
CA GLY A 14 -18.66 -24.40 -11.15
C GLY A 14 -18.00 -23.60 -10.03
N TYR A 15 -18.33 -22.31 -9.88
CA TYR A 15 -17.85 -21.52 -8.74
C TYR A 15 -18.65 -21.87 -7.49
N GLN A 16 -17.96 -22.01 -6.35
CA GLN A 16 -18.62 -22.16 -5.05
C GLN A 16 -18.99 -20.76 -4.53
N VAL A 17 -20.21 -20.32 -4.88
CA VAL A 17 -20.70 -18.99 -4.56
C VAL A 17 -21.87 -19.05 -3.57
N SER A 18 -21.90 -18.14 -2.61
CA SER A 18 -23.00 -18.00 -1.66
C SER A 18 -23.32 -16.54 -1.36
N ALA A 19 -24.59 -16.27 -1.02
CA ALA A 19 -24.97 -14.99 -0.45
C ALA A 19 -24.50 -14.94 1.01
N THR A 20 -23.90 -13.83 1.41
CA THR A 20 -23.40 -13.62 2.77
C THR A 20 -23.62 -12.17 3.21
N GLU A 21 -23.11 -11.84 4.39
CA GLU A 21 -23.04 -10.49 4.91
C GLU A 21 -21.59 -10.19 5.30
N PHE A 22 -21.10 -9.00 4.96
CA PHE A 22 -19.79 -8.52 5.36
C PHE A 22 -19.92 -7.12 5.94
N CYS A 23 -19.49 -6.93 7.20
CA CYS A 23 -19.60 -5.66 7.91
C CYS A 23 -21.02 -5.05 7.89
N LEU A 24 -22.06 -5.89 8.07
CA LEU A 24 -23.48 -5.50 8.00
C LEU A 24 -23.99 -5.13 6.59
N PHE A 25 -23.17 -5.31 5.56
CA PHE A 25 -23.56 -5.09 4.17
C PHE A 25 -23.84 -6.43 3.47
N PRO A 26 -24.93 -6.53 2.69
CA PRO A 26 -25.18 -7.68 1.84
C PRO A 26 -24.00 -7.91 0.89
N ALA A 27 -23.53 -9.14 0.83
CA ALA A 27 -22.36 -9.51 0.06
C ALA A 27 -22.55 -10.86 -0.66
N LEU A 28 -21.60 -11.14 -1.54
CA LEU A 28 -21.43 -12.40 -2.22
C LEU A 28 -20.06 -12.95 -1.83
N SER A 29 -20.00 -14.22 -1.42
CA SER A 29 -18.77 -14.93 -1.09
C SER A 29 -18.48 -15.96 -2.17
N VAL A 30 -17.23 -16.05 -2.61
CA VAL A 30 -16.75 -17.10 -3.51
C VAL A 30 -15.59 -17.82 -2.87
N GLU A 31 -15.73 -19.13 -2.73
CA GLU A 31 -14.70 -20.03 -2.22
C GLU A 31 -14.00 -20.72 -3.41
N CYS A 32 -12.67 -20.72 -3.41
CA CYS A 32 -11.88 -21.32 -4.48
C CYS A 32 -10.51 -21.79 -3.97
N SER A 33 -9.95 -22.79 -4.64
CA SER A 33 -8.56 -23.22 -4.41
C SER A 33 -7.66 -22.56 -5.45
N VAL A 34 -6.61 -21.88 -5.00
CA VAL A 34 -5.69 -21.10 -5.83
C VAL A 34 -4.27 -21.40 -5.37
N ALA A 35 -3.41 -21.89 -6.26
CA ALA A 35 -2.04 -22.30 -5.96
C ALA A 35 -1.90 -23.20 -4.70
N GLY A 36 -2.89 -24.06 -4.43
CA GLY A 36 -2.93 -24.94 -3.26
C GLY A 36 -3.43 -24.28 -1.97
N TYR A 37 -3.86 -23.02 -2.02
CA TYR A 37 -4.47 -22.30 -0.91
C TYR A 37 -5.98 -22.27 -1.05
N ASP A 38 -6.70 -22.45 0.07
CA ASP A 38 -8.12 -22.13 0.13
C ASP A 38 -8.30 -20.63 0.32
N ILE A 39 -8.97 -20.01 -0.66
CA ILE A 39 -9.20 -18.57 -0.76
C ILE A 39 -10.69 -18.28 -0.70
N THR A 40 -11.03 -17.21 0.02
CA THR A 40 -12.37 -16.61 -0.01
C THR A 40 -12.29 -15.20 -0.59
N LEU A 41 -13.06 -14.97 -1.66
CA LEU A 41 -13.28 -13.67 -2.27
C LEU A 41 -14.65 -13.13 -1.85
N ILE A 42 -14.70 -11.83 -1.53
CA ILE A 42 -15.93 -11.15 -1.08
C ILE A 42 -16.24 -10.02 -2.04
N HIS A 43 -17.48 -9.93 -2.50
CA HIS A 43 -18.00 -8.79 -3.26
C HIS A 43 -19.17 -8.17 -2.51
N LEU A 44 -19.12 -6.85 -2.27
CA LEU A 44 -20.23 -6.10 -1.68
C LEU A 44 -21.30 -5.86 -2.73
N LYS A 45 -22.57 -6.05 -2.37
CA LYS A 45 -23.65 -5.92 -3.36
C LYS A 45 -23.88 -4.47 -3.75
N ASP A 46 -23.91 -4.22 -5.06
CA ASP A 46 -24.19 -2.92 -5.67
C ASP A 46 -25.58 -2.90 -6.32
N GLU A 47 -26.19 -1.72 -6.38
CA GLU A 47 -27.47 -1.54 -7.06
C GLU A 47 -27.33 -1.63 -8.59
N GLU A 48 -26.19 -1.16 -9.13
CA GLU A 48 -25.87 -1.08 -10.55
C GLU A 48 -24.35 -1.23 -10.79
N LEU A 49 -23.97 -1.73 -11.97
CA LEU A 49 -22.56 -1.81 -12.37
C LEU A 49 -22.11 -0.50 -13.01
N THR A 50 -21.21 0.21 -12.33
CA THR A 50 -20.50 1.39 -12.87
C THR A 50 -19.08 1.06 -13.31
N ALA A 51 -18.59 -0.11 -12.93
CA ALA A 51 -17.26 -0.64 -13.24
C ALA A 51 -17.29 -2.18 -13.23
N LEU A 52 -16.15 -2.79 -13.55
CA LEU A 52 -15.97 -4.23 -13.36
C LEU A 52 -16.23 -4.59 -11.88
N PRO A 53 -17.02 -5.65 -11.58
CA PRO A 53 -17.28 -6.06 -10.20
C PRO A 53 -15.97 -6.28 -9.44
N SER A 54 -15.83 -5.69 -8.26
CA SER A 54 -14.62 -5.83 -7.45
C SER A 54 -14.76 -6.97 -6.43
N PHE A 55 -13.68 -7.71 -6.20
CA PHE A 55 -13.61 -8.75 -5.18
C PHE A 55 -12.45 -8.48 -4.21
N PHE A 56 -12.75 -8.58 -2.92
CA PHE A 56 -11.79 -8.45 -1.84
C PHE A 56 -11.30 -9.83 -1.42
N LEU A 57 -9.98 -9.97 -1.22
CA LEU A 57 -9.38 -11.14 -0.60
C LEU A 57 -9.63 -11.13 0.90
N LYS A 58 -10.28 -12.17 1.44
CA LYS A 58 -10.47 -12.33 2.88
C LYS A 58 -9.20 -12.87 3.55
N SER A 59 -8.85 -12.34 4.72
CA SER A 59 -7.70 -12.77 5.51
C SER A 59 -6.37 -12.79 4.73
N PRO A 60 -5.99 -11.69 4.05
CA PRO A 60 -4.83 -11.63 3.18
C PRO A 60 -3.51 -11.96 3.90
N ASP A 61 -3.44 -11.71 5.21
CA ASP A 61 -2.25 -11.95 6.04
C ASP A 61 -1.74 -13.40 6.01
N LYS A 62 -2.61 -14.37 5.66
CA LYS A 62 -2.26 -15.79 5.56
C LYS A 62 -1.34 -16.13 4.39
N TYR A 63 -1.28 -15.26 3.39
CA TYR A 63 -0.67 -15.54 2.09
C TYR A 63 0.64 -14.76 1.85
N GLY A 64 1.09 -14.01 2.86
CA GLY A 64 2.18 -13.06 2.69
C GLY A 64 1.78 -11.87 1.82
N ARG A 65 2.75 -11.07 1.38
CA ARG A 65 2.48 -9.91 0.54
C ARG A 65 2.25 -10.32 -0.91
N ILE A 66 1.09 -9.95 -1.43
CA ILE A 66 0.66 -10.17 -2.82
C ILE A 66 0.70 -8.84 -3.57
N ALA A 67 1.31 -8.81 -4.75
CA ALA A 67 1.24 -7.66 -5.68
C ALA A 67 -0.21 -7.35 -6.06
N HIS A 68 -0.47 -6.12 -6.51
CA HIS A 68 -1.80 -5.63 -6.88
C HIS A 68 -2.83 -5.70 -5.76
N THR A 69 -2.41 -5.79 -4.50
CA THR A 69 -3.32 -5.80 -3.35
C THR A 69 -3.13 -4.61 -2.44
N LEU A 70 -4.23 -4.06 -1.93
CA LEU A 70 -4.22 -3.05 -0.88
C LEU A 70 -4.96 -3.57 0.35
N ALA A 71 -4.21 -3.85 1.41
CA ALA A 71 -4.73 -4.45 2.63
C ALA A 71 -5.41 -3.41 3.52
N ASN A 72 -6.62 -3.71 3.98
CA ASN A 72 -7.29 -3.04 5.07
C ASN A 72 -7.17 -3.92 6.33
N LYS A 73 -6.22 -3.58 7.19
CA LYS A 73 -5.92 -4.35 8.42
C LYS A 73 -7.10 -4.37 9.40
N ASN A 74 -7.90 -3.31 9.47
CA ASN A 74 -9.04 -3.21 10.39
C ASN A 74 -10.13 -4.23 10.04
N LEU A 75 -10.35 -4.44 8.75
CA LEU A 75 -11.38 -5.35 8.25
C LEU A 75 -10.80 -6.73 7.86
N ASN A 76 -9.49 -6.90 7.96
CA ASN A 76 -8.75 -8.11 7.55
C ASN A 76 -9.15 -8.59 6.14
N VAL A 77 -9.17 -7.65 5.20
CA VAL A 77 -9.41 -7.89 3.76
C VAL A 77 -8.40 -7.11 2.93
N ALA A 78 -8.19 -7.50 1.68
CA ALA A 78 -7.44 -6.70 0.72
C ALA A 78 -8.24 -6.49 -0.56
N SER A 79 -8.27 -5.27 -1.07
CA SER A 79 -8.74 -5.04 -2.45
C SER A 79 -7.70 -5.57 -3.43
N ILE A 80 -8.14 -5.99 -4.61
CA ILE A 80 -7.28 -6.52 -5.67
C ILE A 80 -7.48 -5.65 -6.92
N CYS A 81 -6.39 -5.15 -7.49
CA CYS A 81 -6.41 -4.44 -8.77
C CYS A 81 -6.20 -5.43 -9.91
N VAL A 82 -7.28 -5.75 -10.64
CA VAL A 82 -7.22 -6.63 -11.82
C VAL A 82 -7.19 -5.87 -13.16
N ASN A 83 -7.14 -4.54 -13.11
CA ASN A 83 -7.17 -3.67 -14.28
C ASN A 83 -5.74 -3.22 -14.64
N VAL A 84 -5.05 -4.04 -15.43
CA VAL A 84 -3.73 -3.75 -15.99
C VAL A 84 -3.68 -4.28 -17.43
N PRO A 85 -2.95 -3.65 -18.36
CA PRO A 85 -3.33 -2.45 -19.12
C PRO A 85 -4.30 -2.73 -20.31
N ASP A 86 -5.00 -3.86 -20.32
CA ASP A 86 -5.95 -4.15 -21.40
C ASP A 86 -7.30 -3.48 -21.11
N SER A 87 -7.65 -2.46 -21.91
CA SER A 87 -8.97 -1.85 -21.89
C SER A 87 -10.05 -2.93 -22.03
N VAL A 88 -10.88 -3.10 -21.01
CA VAL A 88 -11.94 -4.11 -21.02
C VAL A 88 -13.23 -3.47 -21.49
N SER A 89 -13.75 -3.92 -22.62
CA SER A 89 -15.12 -3.58 -23.02
C SER A 89 -16.07 -4.53 -22.28
N ILE A 90 -16.68 -4.05 -21.20
CA ILE A 90 -17.63 -4.83 -20.40
C ILE A 90 -19.03 -4.51 -20.89
N ASN A 91 -19.80 -5.53 -21.23
CA ASN A 91 -21.21 -5.36 -21.52
C ASN A 91 -21.99 -5.36 -20.21
N PHE A 92 -22.26 -4.17 -19.67
CA PHE A 92 -23.01 -4.01 -18.42
C PHE A 92 -24.49 -4.44 -18.53
N GLU A 93 -25.02 -4.61 -19.75
CA GLU A 93 -26.35 -5.19 -19.99
C GLU A 93 -26.43 -6.68 -19.64
N VAL A 94 -25.29 -7.34 -19.42
CA VAL A 94 -25.22 -8.75 -19.00
C VAL A 94 -24.34 -8.88 -17.75
N PRO A 95 -24.83 -8.47 -16.56
CA PRO A 95 -24.08 -8.46 -15.32
C PRO A 95 -23.43 -9.81 -15.00
N GLU A 96 -24.12 -10.92 -15.24
CA GLU A 96 -23.63 -12.27 -14.95
C GLU A 96 -22.28 -12.56 -15.61
N ARG A 97 -22.11 -12.10 -16.86
CA ARG A 97 -20.84 -12.24 -17.60
C ARG A 97 -19.78 -11.29 -17.07
N ALA A 98 -20.14 -10.07 -16.66
CA ALA A 98 -19.19 -9.13 -16.04
C ALA A 98 -18.61 -9.69 -14.73
N PHE A 99 -19.44 -10.33 -13.91
CA PHE A 99 -19.02 -11.02 -12.69
C PHE A 99 -18.11 -12.21 -12.98
N GLU A 100 -18.48 -13.06 -13.94
CA GLU A 100 -17.66 -14.20 -14.35
C GLU A 100 -16.28 -13.76 -14.84
N GLU A 101 -16.23 -12.76 -15.72
CA GLU A 101 -14.96 -12.23 -16.25
C GLU A 101 -14.12 -11.57 -15.17
N SER A 102 -14.74 -10.86 -14.23
CA SER A 102 -14.02 -10.29 -13.09
C SER A 102 -13.41 -11.39 -12.22
N LEU A 103 -14.19 -12.41 -11.84
CA LEU A 103 -13.70 -13.51 -11.01
C LEU A 103 -12.52 -14.24 -11.65
N LYS A 104 -12.61 -14.54 -12.96
CA LYS A 104 -11.49 -15.15 -13.70
C LYS A 104 -10.21 -14.33 -13.58
N ARG A 105 -10.30 -13.00 -13.70
CA ARG A 105 -9.15 -12.11 -13.58
C ARG A 105 -8.57 -12.10 -12.17
N HIS A 106 -9.43 -12.02 -11.14
CA HIS A 106 -8.99 -12.05 -9.74
C HIS A 106 -8.28 -13.37 -9.42
N ILE A 107 -8.90 -14.50 -9.79
CA ILE A 107 -8.33 -15.84 -9.55
C ILE A 107 -7.02 -16.01 -10.33
N SER A 108 -6.96 -15.61 -11.61
CA SER A 108 -5.74 -15.76 -12.42
C SER A 108 -4.57 -14.93 -11.88
N LEU A 109 -4.86 -13.71 -11.40
CA LEU A 109 -3.87 -12.86 -10.77
C LEU A 109 -3.34 -13.47 -9.47
N LEU A 110 -4.25 -13.93 -8.60
CA LEU A 110 -3.87 -14.59 -7.35
C LEU A 110 -3.09 -15.87 -7.60
N GLU A 111 -3.50 -16.70 -8.57
CA GLU A 111 -2.79 -17.92 -8.97
C GLU A 111 -1.35 -17.58 -9.33
N ARG A 112 -1.14 -16.56 -10.15
CA ARG A 112 0.21 -16.13 -10.56
C ARG A 112 1.01 -15.58 -9.38
N CYS A 113 0.42 -14.71 -8.55
CA CYS A 113 1.11 -14.15 -7.39
C CYS A 113 1.55 -15.22 -6.39
N LEU A 114 0.72 -16.26 -6.19
CA LEU A 114 0.94 -17.29 -5.17
C LEU A 114 1.79 -18.46 -5.66
N SER A 115 1.72 -18.80 -6.96
CA SER A 115 2.53 -19.87 -7.55
C SER A 115 3.92 -19.41 -7.98
N ASP A 116 4.09 -18.15 -8.39
CA ASP A 116 5.36 -17.58 -8.85
C ASP A 116 5.85 -16.46 -7.93
N SER A 117 6.58 -16.85 -6.89
CA SER A 117 7.18 -15.92 -5.93
C SER A 117 8.16 -14.92 -6.56
N LYS A 118 8.81 -15.28 -7.68
CA LYS A 118 9.73 -14.38 -8.38
C LYS A 118 8.94 -13.31 -9.11
N TRP A 119 7.91 -13.70 -9.86
CA TRP A 119 7.04 -12.75 -10.54
C TRP A 119 6.36 -11.81 -9.54
N ASN A 120 5.76 -12.33 -8.46
CA ASN A 120 5.15 -11.52 -7.41
C ASN A 120 6.13 -10.47 -6.84
N LYS A 121 7.41 -10.85 -6.65
CA LYS A 121 8.46 -9.94 -6.20
C LYS A 121 8.77 -8.85 -7.22
N GLU A 122 8.94 -9.19 -8.50
CA GLU A 122 9.18 -8.21 -9.57
C GLU A 122 8.03 -7.21 -9.68
N GLU A 123 6.81 -7.70 -9.52
CA GLU A 123 5.57 -6.95 -9.60
C GLU A 123 5.43 -5.95 -8.43
N LEU A 124 5.71 -6.38 -7.20
CA LEU A 124 5.78 -5.50 -6.02
C LEU A 124 6.83 -4.39 -6.17
N LEU A 125 8.01 -4.72 -6.74
CA LEU A 125 9.05 -3.73 -6.98
C LEU A 125 8.63 -2.70 -8.03
N ARG A 126 7.92 -3.12 -9.08
CA ARG A 126 7.40 -2.21 -10.09
C ARG A 126 6.35 -1.26 -9.51
N GLU A 127 5.42 -1.76 -8.71
CA GLU A 127 4.42 -0.93 -8.02
C GLU A 127 5.07 0.08 -7.08
N PHE A 128 6.08 -0.36 -6.32
CA PHE A 128 6.87 0.52 -5.47
C PHE A 128 7.58 1.61 -6.28
N LEU A 129 8.25 1.27 -7.39
CA LEU A 129 8.95 2.24 -8.22
C LEU A 129 8.01 3.29 -8.83
N ALA A 130 6.81 2.88 -9.26
CA ALA A 130 5.80 3.81 -9.76
C ALA A 130 5.37 4.81 -8.67
N GLY A 131 5.11 4.32 -7.45
CA GLY A 131 4.84 5.19 -6.30
C GLY A 131 6.03 6.09 -5.93
N TRP A 132 7.24 5.56 -6.02
CA TRP A 132 8.48 6.29 -5.72
C TRP A 132 8.70 7.49 -6.65
N ASN A 133 8.49 7.30 -7.95
CA ASN A 133 8.62 8.39 -8.92
C ASN A 133 7.59 9.50 -8.67
N HIS A 134 6.39 9.17 -8.17
CA HIS A 134 5.38 10.18 -7.83
C HIS A 134 5.81 11.06 -6.64
N ILE A 135 6.57 10.51 -5.69
CA ILE A 135 7.09 11.24 -4.53
C ILE A 135 8.16 12.25 -4.97
N GLN A 136 9.04 11.85 -5.89
CA GLN A 136 10.19 12.64 -6.32
C GLN A 136 9.83 14.03 -6.88
N ASP A 137 8.63 14.21 -7.41
CA ASP A 137 8.17 15.48 -8.00
C ASP A 137 7.79 16.56 -6.96
N GLN A 138 7.87 16.25 -5.66
CA GLN A 138 7.64 17.24 -4.61
C GLN A 138 8.89 18.12 -4.39
N LYS A 139 8.70 19.44 -4.30
CA LYS A 139 9.77 20.35 -3.87
C LYS A 139 10.06 20.12 -2.38
N TYR A 140 11.15 19.42 -2.10
CA TYR A 140 11.64 19.26 -0.74
C TYR A 140 12.41 20.49 -0.27
N GLU A 141 12.32 20.77 1.03
CA GLU A 141 13.26 21.68 1.69
C GLU A 141 14.67 21.07 1.68
N ASP A 142 15.70 21.91 1.67
CA ASP A 142 17.10 21.46 1.68
C ASP A 142 17.35 20.52 2.87
N PHE A 143 17.78 19.29 2.59
CA PHE A 143 17.99 18.23 3.57
C PHE A 143 19.41 17.68 3.52
N LEU A 144 20.07 17.59 4.66
CA LEU A 144 21.38 16.97 4.81
C LEU A 144 21.27 15.69 5.63
N CYS A 145 21.56 14.56 4.99
CA CYS A 145 21.68 13.26 5.67
C CYS A 145 23.11 13.05 6.15
N LEU A 146 23.29 12.68 7.42
CA LEU A 146 24.60 12.44 8.03
C LEU A 146 24.93 10.95 8.24
N SER A 147 24.16 10.06 7.61
CA SER A 147 24.48 8.63 7.56
C SER A 147 25.34 8.29 6.36
N ASP A 148 26.32 7.42 6.56
CA ASP A 148 27.23 6.88 5.53
C ASP A 148 27.11 5.35 5.38
N LYS A 149 26.18 4.71 6.10
CA LYS A 149 26.09 3.24 6.17
C LYS A 149 25.56 2.58 4.90
N GLY A 150 24.72 3.26 4.12
CA GLY A 150 24.08 2.67 2.93
C GLY A 150 23.12 1.51 3.24
N GLU A 151 22.56 1.47 4.45
CA GLU A 151 21.62 0.45 4.93
C GLU A 151 20.35 1.11 5.48
N PHE A 152 19.33 0.31 5.78
CA PHE A 152 18.12 0.82 6.41
C PHE A 152 18.46 1.41 7.79
N GLU A 153 18.07 2.66 8.02
CA GLU A 153 18.37 3.35 9.27
C GLU A 153 17.28 4.37 9.61
N LEU A 154 16.93 4.44 10.89
CA LEU A 154 16.05 5.49 11.41
C LEU A 154 16.85 6.75 11.73
N LEU A 155 16.29 7.89 11.35
CA LEU A 155 16.88 9.20 11.52
C LEU A 155 16.03 10.04 12.49
N ASN A 156 16.69 10.80 13.36
CA ASN A 156 16.11 11.95 14.02
C ASN A 156 16.28 13.18 13.12
N ILE A 157 15.17 13.88 12.84
CA ILE A 157 15.17 15.04 11.96
C ILE A 157 15.25 16.32 12.80
N LEU A 158 16.36 17.04 12.65
CA LEU A 158 16.60 18.34 13.26
C LEU A 158 16.14 19.46 12.32
N PRO A 159 15.36 20.43 12.82
CA PRO A 159 14.90 21.54 12.00
C PRO A 159 16.02 22.54 11.65
N PRO A 160 15.80 23.40 10.65
CA PRO A 160 16.58 24.60 10.43
C PRO A 160 16.61 25.52 11.65
N LYS A 161 17.64 26.36 11.74
CA LYS A 161 17.70 27.41 12.76
C LYS A 161 16.72 28.53 12.41
N LYS A 162 15.87 28.91 13.38
CA LYS A 162 14.88 29.98 13.20
C LYS A 162 15.55 31.27 12.69
N GLY A 163 14.94 31.88 11.68
CA GLY A 163 15.37 33.16 11.12
C GLY A 163 16.57 33.09 10.16
N VAL A 164 17.13 31.90 9.90
CA VAL A 164 18.21 31.72 8.92
C VAL A 164 17.65 31.28 7.58
N LYS A 165 18.09 31.91 6.49
CA LYS A 165 17.57 31.69 5.13
C LYS A 165 18.55 30.99 4.18
N TYR A 166 19.84 30.90 4.54
CA TYR A 166 20.88 30.38 3.64
C TYR A 166 21.92 29.54 4.40
N GLY A 167 22.63 28.67 3.68
CA GLY A 167 23.70 27.83 4.21
C GLY A 167 23.19 26.67 5.06
N LEU A 168 24.10 25.91 5.67
CA LEU A 168 23.76 24.69 6.42
C LEU A 168 22.70 24.90 7.51
N ASN A 169 22.69 26.06 8.15
CA ASN A 169 21.72 26.41 9.19
C ASN A 169 20.28 26.59 8.68
N ALA A 170 20.08 26.76 7.37
CA ALA A 170 18.76 26.81 6.74
C ALA A 170 18.21 25.42 6.35
N CYS A 171 19.04 24.38 6.38
CA CYS A 171 18.66 23.03 5.97
C CYS A 171 18.14 22.18 7.14
N HIS A 172 17.29 21.21 6.84
CA HIS A 172 16.95 20.10 7.73
C HIS A 172 18.12 19.11 7.83
N PHE A 173 18.36 18.55 9.01
CA PHE A 173 19.44 17.58 9.25
C PHE A 173 18.85 16.24 9.68
N GLY A 174 19.18 15.17 8.99
CA GLY A 174 18.88 13.79 9.41
C GLY A 174 20.09 13.15 10.07
N ILE A 175 20.00 12.87 11.37
CA ILE A 175 21.04 12.13 12.11
C ILE A 175 20.55 10.73 12.46
N PRO A 176 21.39 9.68 12.36
CA PRO A 176 21.06 8.36 12.88
C PRO A 176 20.55 8.42 14.32
N GLN A 177 19.54 7.62 14.68
CA GLN A 177 19.08 7.57 16.07
C GLN A 177 20.18 7.10 17.03
N GLU A 178 21.08 6.24 16.55
CA GLU A 178 22.24 5.76 17.28
C GLU A 178 23.47 6.66 17.11
N PHE A 179 23.32 7.87 16.57
CA PHE A 179 24.44 8.77 16.31
C PHE A 179 25.18 9.11 17.59
N LYS A 180 26.41 8.58 17.71
CA LYS A 180 27.34 8.94 18.78
C LYS A 180 28.04 10.23 18.38
N GLN A 181 27.95 11.24 19.25
CA GLN A 181 28.65 12.51 19.04
C GLN A 181 30.15 12.25 18.81
N LYS A 182 30.65 12.71 17.65
CA LYS A 182 32.09 12.69 17.30
C LYS A 182 32.83 13.81 18.08
N PRO A 183 34.17 13.91 18.08
CA PRO A 183 34.88 14.81 19.00
C PRO A 183 34.56 16.30 18.81
N GLN A 184 34.89 17.08 19.85
CA GLN A 184 34.50 18.46 20.14
C GLN A 184 34.85 19.52 19.07
N PHE A 185 35.62 19.16 18.04
CA PHE A 185 36.08 20.07 16.96
C PHE A 185 35.38 19.83 15.62
N SER A 186 34.31 19.04 15.59
CA SER A 186 33.52 18.83 14.37
C SER A 186 32.57 20.00 14.14
N VAL A 187 32.77 20.74 13.04
CA VAL A 187 31.87 21.81 12.58
C VAL A 187 30.43 21.31 12.44
N ILE A 188 30.26 20.05 12.03
CA ILE A 188 28.93 19.41 11.91
C ILE A 188 28.30 19.21 13.28
N ASN A 189 29.08 18.83 14.30
CA ASN A 189 28.55 18.71 15.67
C ASN A 189 28.12 20.05 16.24
N ASP A 190 28.85 21.13 15.95
CA ASP A 190 28.42 22.47 16.36
C ASP A 190 27.08 22.82 15.72
N HIS A 191 26.89 22.47 14.44
CA HIS A 191 25.59 22.63 13.79
C HIS A 191 24.50 21.74 14.39
N ILE A 192 24.81 20.53 14.88
CA ILE A 192 23.85 19.63 15.54
C ILE A 192 23.47 20.17 16.92
N ASN A 193 24.46 20.50 17.75
CA ASN A 193 24.28 20.92 19.15
C ASN A 193 23.56 22.27 19.27
N ASN A 194 23.77 23.16 18.31
CA ASN A 194 23.13 24.47 18.28
C ASN A 194 21.73 24.46 17.65
N ARG A 195 21.20 23.27 17.31
CA ARG A 195 19.81 23.08 16.90
C ARG A 195 18.97 22.64 18.10
N GLY A 196 17.67 22.95 18.01
CA GLY A 196 16.71 22.49 19.02
C GLY A 196 16.54 20.97 19.01
N LYS A 197 15.60 20.48 19.82
CA LYS A 197 15.23 19.06 19.83
C LYS A 197 14.76 18.60 18.44
N PRO A 198 15.00 17.32 18.08
CA PRO A 198 14.42 16.73 16.89
C PRO A 198 12.90 16.96 16.84
N LYS A 199 12.38 17.28 15.65
CA LYS A 199 10.96 17.55 15.42
C LYS A 199 10.27 16.50 14.55
N GLY A 200 11.01 15.51 14.07
CA GLY A 200 10.46 14.46 13.22
C GLY A 200 11.36 13.23 13.20
N ILE A 201 10.83 12.16 12.63
CA ILE A 201 11.52 10.90 12.38
C ILE A 201 11.59 10.71 10.87
N GLY A 202 12.75 10.30 10.37
CA GLY A 202 12.94 9.89 8.98
C GLY A 202 13.49 8.48 8.90
N CYS A 203 13.58 7.93 7.69
CA CYS A 203 14.27 6.67 7.45
C CYS A 203 15.09 6.73 6.16
N ILE A 204 16.16 5.94 6.11
CA ILE A 204 16.93 5.65 4.90
C ILE A 204 16.44 4.33 4.35
N VAL A 205 16.12 4.30 3.06
CA VAL A 205 15.68 3.11 2.36
C VAL A 205 16.70 2.77 1.28
N PRO A 206 17.53 1.73 1.47
CA PRO A 206 18.57 1.36 0.50
C PRO A 206 17.92 0.69 -0.72
N LEU A 207 17.76 1.43 -1.81
CA LEU A 207 17.07 0.97 -3.02
C LEU A 207 17.71 -0.29 -3.64
N GLU A 208 19.04 -0.44 -3.50
CA GLU A 208 19.80 -1.60 -4.03
C GLU A 208 19.59 -2.89 -3.23
N LYS A 209 19.18 -2.79 -1.97
CA LYS A 209 18.97 -3.93 -1.04
C LYS A 209 17.49 -4.11 -0.66
N LEU A 210 16.59 -3.49 -1.41
CA LEU A 210 15.16 -3.50 -1.11
C LEU A 210 14.63 -4.94 -1.04
N VAL A 211 14.13 -5.29 0.15
CA VAL A 211 13.37 -6.53 0.37
C VAL A 211 11.89 -6.20 0.13
N PRO A 212 11.10 -7.08 -0.52
CA PRO A 212 9.71 -6.78 -0.90
C PRO A 212 8.82 -6.35 0.25
N VAL A 213 9.10 -6.81 1.48
CA VAL A 213 8.39 -6.39 2.69
C VAL A 213 8.53 -4.89 2.96
N MET A 214 9.75 -4.34 2.85
CA MET A 214 9.98 -2.90 3.01
C MET A 214 9.35 -2.09 1.87
N CYS A 215 9.40 -2.60 0.64
CA CYS A 215 8.74 -1.95 -0.50
C CYS A 215 7.22 -1.89 -0.32
N ALA A 216 6.64 -2.93 0.28
CA ALA A 216 5.21 -3.09 0.44
C ALA A 216 4.60 -2.28 1.58
N GLU A 217 5.29 -2.15 2.72
CA GLU A 217 4.85 -1.25 3.80
C GLU A 217 4.93 0.19 3.33
N LEU A 218 6.05 0.58 2.71
CA LEU A 218 6.21 1.90 2.12
C LEU A 218 5.17 2.15 1.02
N ALA A 219 5.01 1.24 0.05
CA ALA A 219 4.04 1.41 -1.04
C ALA A 219 2.58 1.42 -0.56
N GLY A 220 2.23 0.63 0.46
CA GLY A 220 0.89 0.62 1.06
C GLY A 220 0.56 1.95 1.73
N ASP A 221 1.51 2.52 2.47
CA ASP A 221 1.37 3.85 3.08
C ASP A 221 1.37 4.96 2.00
N PHE A 222 2.12 4.78 0.90
CA PHE A 222 2.13 5.73 -0.21
C PHE A 222 0.86 5.72 -1.07
N HIS A 223 0.21 4.56 -1.26
CA HIS A 223 -1.05 4.44 -2.02
C HIS A 223 -2.28 4.94 -1.25
N LEU A 224 -2.23 4.98 0.09
CA LEU A 224 -3.37 5.39 0.94
C LEU A 224 -3.52 6.90 1.15
N GLY A 225 -2.67 7.74 0.54
CA GLY A 225 -2.75 9.19 0.75
C GLY A 225 -2.06 9.67 2.04
N ASP A 226 -1.31 8.80 2.72
CA ASP A 226 -0.53 9.13 3.92
C ASP A 226 0.86 9.70 3.62
N SER A 227 1.09 10.20 2.40
CA SER A 227 2.19 11.12 2.09
C SER A 227 2.13 12.44 2.88
N ARG A 228 1.15 12.61 3.78
CA ARG A 228 1.05 13.75 4.71
C ARG A 228 1.38 13.44 6.17
N GLN A 229 1.57 12.21 6.62
CA GLN A 229 1.69 11.96 8.06
C GLN A 229 2.71 10.89 8.45
N LEU A 230 4.00 11.21 8.26
CA LEU A 230 5.06 10.76 9.19
C LEU A 230 5.30 11.82 10.29
N THR A 231 4.25 12.54 10.68
CA THR A 231 4.28 13.42 11.84
C THR A 231 3.17 13.06 12.81
N ASP A 232 3.62 12.39 13.86
CA ASP A 232 3.16 12.54 15.23
C ASP A 232 1.79 11.94 15.61
N LYS A 233 1.81 11.28 16.76
CA LYS A 233 0.63 10.75 17.43
C LYS A 233 -0.24 11.93 17.88
N SER A 234 -1.45 12.06 17.36
CA SER A 234 -2.61 12.46 18.17
C SER A 234 -3.93 12.40 17.40
N LEU A 235 -4.86 11.62 17.96
CA LEU A 235 -6.31 11.81 17.96
C LEU A 235 -7.08 11.43 16.68
N LEU A 236 -7.78 10.30 16.77
CA LEU A 236 -9.13 10.13 16.19
C LEU A 236 -10.02 11.27 16.72
N PRO A 237 -10.97 11.79 15.91
CA PRO A 237 -12.26 11.13 15.84
C PRO A 237 -12.81 10.99 14.42
N PHE A 238 -13.72 10.02 14.28
CA PHE A 238 -14.73 9.94 13.24
C PHE A 238 -15.32 11.31 12.89
N ASP A 239 -15.57 11.54 11.62
CA ASP A 239 -16.83 12.16 11.18
C ASP A 239 -17.17 11.66 9.77
N LEU A 240 -18.22 10.85 9.73
CA LEU A 240 -19.19 10.82 8.63
C LEU A 240 -19.77 12.23 8.47
N VAL A 241 -20.05 12.67 7.25
CA VAL A 241 -21.33 13.30 6.84
C VAL A 241 -21.23 13.79 5.39
N SER A 242 -22.16 13.24 4.59
CA SER A 242 -22.79 13.71 3.33
C SER A 242 -21.93 14.18 2.15
#